data_AF-A0A2M7NTS7-F1
#
_entry.id   AF-A0A2M7NTS7-F1
#
_cell.length_a   1.000
_cell.length_b   1.000
_cell.length_c   1.000
_cell.angle_alpha   90.00
_cell.angle_beta   90.00
_cell.angle_gamma   90.00
#
_symmetry.space_group_name_H-M   'P 1'
#
loop_
_entity.id
_entity.type
_entity.pdbx_description
1 polymer ?
#
loop_
_entity_poly.entity_id
_entity_poly.type
_entity_poly.pdbx_seq_one_letter_code
_entity_poly.pdbx_strand_id
1 'polypeptide(L)'
;MSNIKNIWIGSEENGPIQGGISETNDNSDVIVTFENGEKYVATFFTYQNIDWLRQKNQKTGECLNGKYFFATDLILIDKLNREEITSVVNHLIKEDEFYTSFDKIKE
;
A
#
# COMPACT_ATOMS: atom_id res chain seq x y z
N MET A 1 -19.86 -1.72 -12.63
CA MET A 1 -18.50 -1.77 -12.05
C MET A 1 -17.83 -3.01 -12.59
N SER A 2 -16.61 -2.88 -13.13
CA SER A 2 -15.83 -4.03 -13.58
C SER A 2 -15.47 -4.87 -12.36
N ASN A 3 -15.62 -6.20 -12.44
CA ASN A 3 -15.18 -7.09 -11.37
C ASN A 3 -13.65 -7.11 -11.29
N ILE A 4 -13.11 -7.33 -10.08
CA ILE A 4 -11.69 -7.54 -9.87
C ILE A 4 -11.32 -8.92 -10.43
N LYS A 5 -10.32 -8.96 -11.31
CA LYS A 5 -9.73 -10.19 -11.84
C LYS A 5 -8.62 -10.72 -10.92
N ASN A 6 -7.77 -9.82 -10.43
CA ASN A 6 -6.63 -10.19 -9.57
C ASN A 6 -6.21 -9.04 -8.66
N ILE A 7 -5.70 -9.40 -7.48
CA ILE A 7 -4.98 -8.50 -6.57
C ILE A 7 -3.59 -9.09 -6.33
N TRP A 8 -2.58 -8.43 -6.86
CA TRP A 8 -1.17 -8.73 -6.64
C TRP A 8 -0.63 -7.89 -5.48
N ILE A 9 0.16 -8.49 -4.59
CA ILE A 9 0.72 -7.86 -3.39
C ILE A 9 2.22 -8.14 -3.40
N GLY A 10 3.05 -7.11 -3.54
CA GLY A 10 4.49 -7.29 -3.73
C GLY A 10 5.21 -7.97 -2.56
N SER A 11 4.75 -7.78 -1.33
CA SER A 11 5.37 -8.39 -0.14
C SER A 11 5.10 -9.90 -0.03
N GLU A 12 4.06 -10.43 -0.69
CA GLU A 12 3.84 -11.89 -0.76
C GLU A 12 4.91 -12.59 -1.61
N GLU A 13 5.50 -11.89 -2.58
CA GLU A 13 6.56 -12.43 -3.44
C GLU A 13 7.97 -12.13 -2.91
N ASN A 14 8.16 -10.94 -2.34
CA ASN A 14 9.48 -10.44 -1.98
C ASN A 14 9.79 -10.54 -0.47
N GLY A 15 8.78 -10.85 0.35
CA GLY A 15 8.85 -10.73 1.79
C GLY A 15 8.74 -9.28 2.27
N PRO A 16 8.84 -9.05 3.60
CA PRO A 16 8.77 -7.70 4.14
C PRO A 16 10.00 -6.87 3.77
N ILE A 17 9.84 -5.54 3.85
CA ILE A 17 10.96 -4.61 3.67
C ILE A 17 12.12 -4.91 4.64
N GLN A 18 13.32 -4.45 4.30
CA GLN A 18 14.49 -4.58 5.16
C GLN A 18 14.25 -3.89 6.53
N GLY A 19 14.37 -4.67 7.60
CA GLY A 19 14.13 -4.19 8.97
C GLY A 19 12.66 -4.14 9.37
N GLY A 20 11.76 -4.56 8.47
CA GLY A 20 10.34 -4.72 8.71
C GLY A 20 9.97 -6.04 9.37
N ILE A 21 8.67 -6.20 9.62
CA ILE A 21 8.05 -7.43 10.13
C ILE A 21 6.84 -7.70 9.24
N SER A 22 6.76 -8.90 8.68
CA SER A 22 5.64 -9.33 7.81
C SER A 22 4.30 -8.92 8.40
N GLU A 23 3.42 -8.40 7.55
CA GLU A 23 2.07 -7.93 7.85
C GLU A 23 1.94 -6.74 8.83
N THR A 24 2.91 -6.46 9.70
CA THR A 24 2.72 -5.54 10.85
C THR A 24 3.63 -4.33 10.83
N ASN A 25 4.88 -4.47 10.37
CA ASN A 25 5.79 -3.34 10.15
C ASN A 25 6.33 -3.45 8.73
N ASP A 26 5.45 -3.21 7.77
CA ASP A 26 5.77 -3.40 6.36
C ASP A 26 5.03 -2.40 5.46
N ASN A 27 5.50 -2.32 4.22
CA ASN A 27 4.78 -1.68 3.13
C ASN A 27 4.90 -2.49 1.84
N SER A 28 3.91 -2.36 0.96
CA SER A 28 3.91 -3.07 -0.31
C SER A 28 3.04 -2.38 -1.35
N ASP A 29 3.49 -2.44 -2.59
CA ASP A 29 2.65 -2.12 -3.74
C ASP A 29 1.57 -3.18 -3.92
N VAL A 30 0.35 -2.70 -4.11
CA VAL A 30 -0.82 -3.50 -4.43
C VAL A 30 -1.30 -3.13 -5.82
N ILE A 31 -1.30 -4.11 -6.73
CA ILE A 31 -1.80 -3.93 -8.09
C ILE A 31 -3.14 -4.64 -8.23
N VAL A 32 -4.18 -3.88 -8.52
CA VAL A 32 -5.52 -4.39 -8.81
C VAL A 32 -5.69 -4.44 -10.32
N THR A 33 -5.98 -5.63 -10.85
CA THR A 33 -6.34 -5.83 -12.26
C THR A 33 -7.82 -6.10 -12.35
N PHE A 34 -8.52 -5.32 -13.17
CA PHE A 34 -9.94 -5.54 -13.47
C PHE A 34 -10.12 -6.49 -14.67
N GLU A 35 -11.32 -7.08 -14.82
CA GLU A 35 -11.64 -7.99 -15.93
C GLU A 35 -11.47 -7.35 -17.32
N ASN A 36 -11.64 -6.03 -17.42
CA ASN A 36 -11.41 -5.28 -18.66
C ASN A 36 -9.91 -5.07 -18.98
N GLY A 37 -9.01 -5.59 -18.16
CA GLY A 37 -7.55 -5.47 -18.32
C GLY A 37 -6.95 -4.21 -17.72
N GLU A 38 -7.74 -3.26 -17.24
CA GLU A 38 -7.20 -2.07 -16.58
C GLU A 38 -6.49 -2.43 -15.28
N LYS A 39 -5.35 -1.77 -15.05
CA LYS A 39 -4.52 -1.97 -13.86
C LYS A 39 -4.33 -0.67 -13.11
N TYR A 40 -4.40 -0.78 -11.79
CA TYR A 40 -4.24 0.33 -10.87
C TYR A 40 -3.31 -0.08 -9.74
N VAL A 41 -2.50 0.85 -9.24
CA VAL A 41 -1.51 0.63 -8.18
C VAL A 41 -1.69 1.62 -7.04
N ALA A 42 -1.52 1.14 -5.82
CA ALA A 42 -1.34 1.97 -4.63
C ALA A 42 -0.29 1.30 -3.73
N THR A 43 0.42 2.09 -2.93
CA THR A 43 1.38 1.58 -1.96
C THR A 43 0.75 1.58 -0.58
N PHE A 44 0.57 0.39 -0.01
CA PHE A 44 0.00 0.22 1.31
C PHE A 44 1.11 0.26 2.36
N PHE A 45 0.91 1.05 3.41
CA PHE A 45 1.79 1.11 4.57
C PHE A 45 1.01 0.74 5.81
N THR A 46 1.59 -0.11 6.65
CA THR A 46 1.03 -0.31 7.99
C THR A 46 1.26 0.95 8.85
N TYR A 47 0.33 1.26 9.76
CA TYR A 47 0.53 2.37 10.71
C TYR A 47 1.82 2.22 11.52
N GLN A 48 2.14 1.00 11.94
CA GLN A 48 3.38 0.69 12.63
C GLN A 48 4.61 0.90 11.73
N ASN A 49 4.51 0.67 10.42
CA ASN A 49 5.60 1.00 9.49
C ASN A 49 5.86 2.50 9.39
N ILE A 50 4.81 3.33 9.33
CA ILE A 50 4.98 4.78 9.32
C ILE A 50 5.66 5.29 10.60
N ASP A 51 5.27 4.78 11.77
CA ASP A 51 5.92 5.19 13.02
C ASP A 51 7.39 4.71 13.08
N TRP A 52 7.66 3.48 12.64
CA TRP A 52 9.02 2.96 12.55
C TRP A 52 9.89 3.79 11.58
N LEU A 53 9.37 4.12 10.39
CA LEU A 53 10.06 4.96 9.41
C LEU A 53 10.32 6.36 9.97
N ARG A 54 9.35 6.96 10.66
CA ARG A 54 9.52 8.27 11.31
C ARG A 54 10.64 8.24 12.35
N GLN A 55 10.70 7.22 13.20
CA GLN A 55 11.76 7.06 14.21
C GLN A 55 13.13 6.79 13.57
N LYS A 56 13.18 5.98 12.52
CA LYS A 56 14.40 5.76 11.72
C LYS A 56 14.88 7.10 11.14
N ASN A 57 14.00 7.85 10.49
CA ASN A 57 14.30 9.11 9.83
C ASN A 57 14.80 10.19 10.81
N GLN A 58 14.31 10.19 12.06
CA GLN A 58 14.86 11.04 13.13
C GLN A 58 16.33 10.75 13.44
N LYS A 59 16.76 9.49 13.32
CA LYS A 59 18.13 9.05 13.60
C LYS A 59 19.05 9.22 12.40
N THR A 60 18.54 9.03 11.19
CA THR A 60 19.32 9.08 9.94
C THR A 60 19.39 10.48 9.30
N GLY A 61 18.49 11.38 9.70
CA GLY A 61 18.35 12.71 9.10
C GLY A 61 17.47 12.75 7.85
N GLU A 62 17.00 11.59 7.37
CA GLU A 62 16.07 11.48 6.26
C GLU A 62 14.75 12.23 6.54
N CYS A 63 14.07 12.67 5.48
CA CYS A 63 12.80 13.41 5.55
C CYS A 63 12.80 14.55 6.58
N LEU A 64 13.85 15.39 6.52
CA LEU A 64 14.10 16.49 7.46
C LEU A 64 14.08 16.00 8.92
N ASN A 65 14.91 15.02 9.26
CA ASN A 65 14.94 14.38 10.59
C ASN A 65 13.56 13.82 11.01
N GLY A 66 12.84 13.18 10.08
CA GLY A 66 11.52 12.60 10.31
C GLY A 66 10.41 13.62 10.60
N LYS A 67 10.55 14.88 10.13
CA LYS A 67 9.50 15.91 10.24
C LYS A 67 8.36 15.69 9.25
N TYR A 68 8.63 14.98 8.15
CA TYR A 68 7.61 14.56 7.20
C TYR A 68 7.88 13.12 6.74
N PHE A 69 6.91 12.57 6.03
CA PHE A 69 7.06 11.36 5.23
C PHE A 69 6.21 11.58 3.97
N PHE A 70 6.65 11.02 2.84
CA PHE A 70 5.95 11.14 1.58
C PHE A 70 6.11 9.84 0.78
N ALA A 71 4.99 9.37 0.23
CA ALA A 71 4.92 8.37 -0.82
C ALA A 71 3.75 8.74 -1.75
N THR A 72 3.84 8.37 -3.02
CA THR A 72 2.72 8.49 -3.97
C THR A 72 1.72 7.36 -3.70
N ASP A 73 0.43 7.63 -3.93
CA ASP A 73 -0.65 6.62 -3.88
C ASP A 73 -0.69 5.83 -2.56
N LEU A 74 -0.45 6.53 -1.45
CA LEU A 74 -0.30 5.94 -0.14
C LEU A 74 -1.65 5.63 0.49
N ILE A 75 -1.81 4.39 0.95
CA ILE A 75 -2.94 3.95 1.78
C ILE A 75 -2.39 3.42 3.10
N LEU A 76 -2.96 3.88 4.22
CA LEU A 76 -2.62 3.35 5.54
C LEU A 76 -3.57 2.23 5.95
N ILE A 77 -3.00 1.12 6.44
CA ILE A 77 -3.74 -0.07 6.84
C ILE A 77 -3.24 -0.60 8.19
N ASP A 78 -4.05 -1.41 8.88
CA ASP A 78 -3.63 -2.02 10.16
C ASP A 78 -2.64 -3.17 9.90
N LYS A 79 -3.01 -4.12 9.02
CA LYS A 79 -2.14 -5.21 8.58
C LYS A 79 -2.03 -5.31 7.07
N LEU A 80 -0.81 -5.56 6.62
CA LEU A 80 -0.47 -5.78 5.23
C LEU A 80 -0.64 -7.26 4.84
N ASN A 81 -1.84 -7.80 5.05
CA ASN A 81 -2.20 -9.15 4.64
C ASN A 81 -3.33 -9.15 3.60
N ARG A 82 -3.47 -10.28 2.89
CA ARG A 82 -4.41 -10.41 1.78
C ARG A 82 -5.87 -10.16 2.18
N GLU A 83 -6.27 -10.59 3.37
CA GLU A 83 -7.64 -10.42 3.85
C GLU A 83 -7.97 -8.94 4.03
N GLU A 84 -7.14 -8.19 4.75
CA GLU A 84 -7.36 -6.77 4.99
C GLU A 84 -7.21 -5.94 3.72
N ILE A 85 -6.20 -6.20 2.89
CA ILE A 85 -6.02 -5.52 1.60
C ILE A 85 -7.25 -5.72 0.72
N THR A 86 -7.76 -6.95 0.62
CA THR A 86 -8.95 -7.24 -0.19
C THR A 86 -10.19 -6.54 0.37
N SER A 87 -10.34 -6.49 1.69
CA SER A 87 -11.43 -5.77 2.36
C SER A 87 -11.39 -4.27 2.04
N VAL A 88 -10.20 -3.64 2.15
CA VAL A 88 -10.00 -2.22 1.85
C VAL A 88 -10.26 -1.92 0.38
N VAL A 89 -9.73 -2.72 -0.55
CA VAL A 89 -9.95 -2.54 -2.00
C VAL A 89 -11.45 -2.60 -2.32
N ASN A 90 -12.17 -3.60 -1.81
CA ASN A 90 -13.60 -3.73 -2.03
C ASN A 90 -14.40 -2.57 -1.42
N HIS A 91 -14.01 -2.10 -0.24
CA HIS A 91 -14.61 -0.94 0.39
C HIS A 91 -14.43 0.33 -0.46
N LEU A 92 -13.19 0.62 -0.90
CA LEU A 92 -12.90 1.78 -1.74
C LEU A 92 -13.65 1.75 -3.08
N ILE A 93 -13.85 0.57 -3.68
CA ILE A 93 -14.67 0.43 -4.90
C ILE A 93 -16.14 0.73 -4.59
N LYS A 94 -16.65 0.22 -3.47
CA LYS A 94 -18.05 0.42 -3.06
C LYS A 94 -18.37 1.89 -2.77
N GLU A 95 -17.42 2.62 -2.19
CA GLU A 95 -17.57 4.04 -1.85
C GLU A 95 -17.13 5.00 -2.98
N ASP A 96 -16.83 4.48 -4.18
CA ASP A 96 -16.32 5.24 -5.34
C ASP A 96 -14.99 6.02 -5.08
N GLU A 97 -14.25 5.67 -4.04
CA GLU A 97 -12.96 6.28 -3.66
C GLU A 97 -11.77 5.61 -4.36
N PHE A 98 -11.95 4.42 -4.91
CA PHE A 98 -10.88 3.61 -5.51
C PHE A 98 -10.04 4.37 -6.54
N TYR A 99 -10.69 5.06 -7.49
CA TYR A 99 -10.00 5.74 -8.59
C TYR A 99 -9.29 7.04 -8.17
N THR A 100 -9.51 7.50 -6.94
CA THR A 100 -8.78 8.63 -6.35
C THR A 100 -7.60 8.15 -5.51
N SER A 101 -7.73 6.97 -4.90
CA SER A 101 -6.71 6.39 -4.02
C SER A 101 -5.68 5.52 -4.73
N PHE A 102 -5.98 5.06 -5.95
CA PHE A 102 -5.06 4.28 -6.78
C PHE A 102 -4.73 5.00 -8.08
N ASP A 103 -3.46 4.92 -8.48
CA ASP A 103 -2.98 5.44 -9.74
C ASP A 103 -3.15 4.42 -10.86
N LYS A 104 -3.60 4.88 -12.04
CA LYS A 104 -3.74 4.03 -13.21
C LYS A 104 -2.38 3.71 -13.81
N ILE A 105 -2.05 2.43 -13.96
CA ILE A 105 -0.86 2.00 -14.68
C ILE A 105 -1.10 2.23 -16.17
N LYS A 106 -0.37 3.19 -16.76
CA LYS A 106 -0.38 3.45 -18.20
C LYS A 106 0.66 2.54 -18.86
N GLU A 107 0.25 1.87 -19.94
CA GLU A 107 1.15 1.13 -20.83
C GLU A 107 2.06 2.09 -21.63
#